data_AF-A0A0U5MDE0-F1
#
_entry.id   AF-A0A0U5MDE0-F1
#
_cell.length_a   1.000
_cell.length_b   1.000
_cell.length_c   1.000
_cell.angle_alpha   90.00
_cell.angle_beta   90.00
_cell.angle_gamma   90.00
#
_symmetry.space_group_name_H-M   'P 1'
#
loop_
_entity.id
_entity.type
_entity.pdbx_description
1 polymer ?
#
loop_
_entity_poly.entity_id
_entity_poly.type
_entity_poly.pdbx_seq_one_letter_code
_entity_poly.pdbx_strand_id
1 'polypeptide(L)' 'MKVKVLRDTFASGELLRAGKVHDVADDDARVLIAMRKAEAFQGKEKPEKPAKGDSSGGAADGGPQQGGDGTLPLGQG' A
#
# COMPACT_ATOMS: atom_id res chain seq x y z
N MET A 1 9.47 14.73 13.41
CA MET A 1 8.84 13.93 14.49
C MET A 1 7.57 13.26 13.98
N LYS A 2 7.28 12.02 14.42
CA LYS A 2 6.04 11.31 14.04
C LYS A 2 4.89 11.61 14.99
N VAL A 3 3.73 11.94 14.43
CA VAL A 3 2.49 12.15 15.18
C VAL A 3 1.35 11.36 14.55
N LYS A 4 0.49 10.78 15.39
CA LYS A 4 -0.77 10.17 14.96
C LYS A 4 -1.85 11.25 14.96
N VAL A 5 -2.38 11.55 13.78
CA VAL A 5 -3.40 12.59 13.64
C VAL A 5 -4.76 12.03 14.06
N LEU A 6 -5.44 12.71 14.97
CA LEU A 6 -6.75 12.34 15.49
C LEU A 6 -7.90 12.96 14.70
N ARG A 7 -7.66 14.11 14.08
CA ARG A 7 -8.64 14.89 13.30
C ARG A 7 -7.99 15.45 12.05
N ASP A 8 -8.72 15.46 10.94
CA ASP A 8 -8.24 16.01 9.67
C ASP A 8 -7.81 17.48 9.87
N THR A 9 -6.58 17.79 9.46
CA THR A 9 -5.99 19.10 9.68
C THR A 9 -4.95 19.39 8.63
N PHE A 10 -4.75 20.67 8.31
CA PHE A 10 -3.63 21.09 7.47
C PHE A 10 -2.43 21.44 8.35
N ALA A 11 -1.25 20.98 7.95
CA ALA A 11 0.03 21.36 8.55
C ALA A 11 1.07 21.52 7.44
N SER A 12 1.89 22.58 7.52
CA SER A 12 2.92 22.90 6.52
C SER A 12 2.43 22.88 5.05
N GLY A 13 1.15 23.17 4.80
CA GLY A 13 0.54 23.16 3.46
C GLY A 13 0.02 21.79 2.98
N GLU A 14 0.17 20.72 3.77
CA GLU A 14 -0.33 19.39 3.46
C GLU A 14 -1.56 19.03 4.31
N LEU A 15 -2.51 18.30 3.73
CA LEU A 15 -3.66 17.76 4.46
C LEU A 15 -3.25 16.47 5.18
N LEU A 16 -3.17 16.54 6.51
CA LEU A 16 -2.97 15.37 7.35
C LEU A 16 -4.32 14.73 7.68
N ARG A 17 -4.44 13.43 7.38
CA ARG A 17 -5.69 12.68 7.54
C ARG A 17 -5.79 12.05 8.92
N ALA A 18 -6.98 12.08 9.51
CA ALA A 18 -7.25 11.41 10.77
C ALA A 18 -6.97 9.89 10.68
N GLY A 19 -6.41 9.34 11.75
CA GLY A 19 -6.09 7.91 11.89
C GLY A 19 -4.74 7.49 11.32
N LYS A 20 -4.04 8.36 10.58
CA LYS A 20 -2.71 8.10 10.02
C LYS A 20 -1.60 8.69 10.89
N VAL A 21 -0.43 8.07 10.79
CA VAL A 21 0.80 8.61 11.35
C VAL A 21 1.50 9.40 10.24
N HIS A 22 1.78 10.67 10.53
CA HIS A 22 2.50 11.55 9.63
C HIS A 22 3.83 11.94 10.28
N ASP A 23 4.88 12.05 9.47
CA ASP A 23 6.11 12.69 9.88
C ASP A 23 6.00 14.19 9.59
N VAL A 24 6.10 15.00 10.63
CA VAL A 24 5.93 16.45 10.57
C VAL A 24 7.09 17.13 11.31
N ALA A 25 7.31 18.41 11.05
CA ALA A 25 8.29 19.18 11.80
C ALA A 25 7.96 19.19 13.30
N ASP A 26 8.97 19.22 14.16
CA ASP A 26 8.80 19.21 15.61
C ASP A 26 7.96 20.39 16.13
N ASP A 27 8.09 21.57 15.53
CA ASP A 27 7.26 22.75 15.84
C ASP A 27 5.78 22.51 15.49
N ASP A 28 5.48 22.01 14.30
CA ASP A 28 4.12 21.64 13.89
C ASP A 28 3.55 20.52 14.77
N ALA A 29 4.35 19.49 15.10
CA ALA A 29 3.96 18.41 15.99
C ALA A 29 3.50 18.94 17.36
N ARG A 30 4.27 19.85 17.96
CA ARG A 30 3.94 20.46 19.25
C ARG A 30 2.62 21.23 19.19
N VAL A 31 2.40 22.00 18.13
CA VAL A 31 1.14 22.75 17.93
C VAL A 31 -0.03 21.79 17.78
N LEU A 32 0.11 20.75 16.95
CA LEU A 32 -0.95 19.76 16.71
C LEU A 32 -1.31 18.98 17.98
N ILE A 33 -0.32 18.62 18.79
CA ILE A 33 -0.51 17.96 20.10
C ILE A 33 -1.17 18.92 21.09
N ALA A 34 -0.71 20.18 21.17
CA ALA A 34 -1.28 21.20 22.04
C ALA A 34 -2.75 21.48 21.72
N MET A 35 -3.11 21.47 20.43
CA MET A 35 -4.50 21.61 19.98
C MET A 35 -5.34 20.32 20.10
N ARG A 36 -4.77 19.23 20.64
CA ARG A 36 -5.38 17.89 20.67
C ARG A 36 -5.90 17.42 19.30
N LYS A 37 -5.20 17.82 18.24
CA LYS A 37 -5.45 17.36 16.87
C LYS A 37 -4.61 16.14 16.51
N ALA A 38 -3.48 15.95 17.20
CA ALA A 38 -2.61 14.80 17.04
C ALA A 38 -2.06 14.33 18.39
N GLU A 39 -1.47 13.14 18.41
CA GLU A 39 -0.75 12.58 19.56
C GLU A 39 0.67 12.19 19.13
N ALA A 40 1.64 12.34 20.03
CA ALA A 40 3.01 11.91 19.80
C ALA A 40 3.04 10.40 19.55
N PHE A 41 3.51 9.99 18.37
CA PHE A 41 3.60 8.58 18.04
C PHE A 41 4.90 8.00 18.60
N GLN A 42 4.80 7.31 19.74
CA GLN A 42 5.93 6.60 20.39
C GLN A 42 6.02 5.11 20.01
N GLY A 43 5.35 4.71 18.91
CA GLY A 43 5.35 3.32 18.47
C GLY A 43 6.64 2.95 17.73
N LYS A 44 7.27 1.83 18.10
CA LYS A 44 8.20 1.12 17.23
C LYS A 44 7.48 0.87 15.91
N GLU A 45 7.97 1.49 14.86
CA GLU A 45 7.49 1.36 13.49
C GLU A 45 7.39 -0.14 13.15
N LYS A 46 6.17 -0.68 13.20
CA LYS A 46 5.91 -2.00 12.63
C LYS A 46 5.68 -1.72 11.15
N PRO A 47 6.57 -2.19 10.25
CA PRO A 47 6.52 -1.81 8.85
C PRO A 47 5.13 -2.10 8.30
N GLU A 48 4.47 -1.07 7.77
CA GLU A 48 3.23 -1.22 7.02
C GLU A 48 3.51 -2.21 5.90
N LYS A 49 2.90 -3.38 6.00
CA LYS A 49 2.87 -4.36 4.92
C LYS A 49 2.27 -3.63 3.71
N PRO A 50 2.98 -3.55 2.56
CA PRO A 50 2.49 -2.79 1.42
C PRO A 50 1.08 -3.25 1.09
N ALA A 51 0.22 -2.27 0.78
CA ALA A 51 -1.14 -2.49 0.36
C ALA A 51 -1.18 -3.64 -0.64
N LYS A 52 -1.92 -4.68 -0.25
CA LYS A 52 -2.27 -5.82 -1.07
C LYS A 52 -2.69 -5.28 -2.43
N GLY A 53 -1.94 -5.65 -3.46
CA GLY A 53 -2.23 -5.28 -4.83
C GLY A 53 -3.72 -5.49 -5.10
N ASP A 54 -4.35 -4.46 -5.65
CA ASP A 54 -5.67 -4.56 -6.24
C ASP A 54 -5.62 -5.66 -7.31
N SER A 55 -6.08 -6.84 -6.90
CA SER A 55 -6.48 -7.93 -7.77
C SER A 55 -7.60 -7.43 -8.67
N SER A 56 -7.22 -6.82 -9.78
CA SER A 56 -8.09 -6.71 -10.95
C SER A 56 -7.83 -7.91 -11.85
N GLY A 57 -8.80 -8.81 -11.91
CA GLY A 57 -8.99 -9.68 -13.07
C GLY A 57 -8.45 -11.10 -12.95
N GLY A 58 -9.12 -11.92 -12.15
CA GLY A 58 -9.28 -13.32 -12.53
C GLY A 58 -10.21 -13.39 -13.75
N ALA A 59 -9.67 -13.78 -14.90
CA ALA A 59 -10.42 -14.47 -15.94
C ALA A 59 -9.63 -15.76 -16.21
N ALA A 60 -10.09 -16.84 -15.60
CA ALA A 60 -9.75 -18.18 -16.01
C ALA A 60 -10.42 -18.45 -17.35
N ASP A 61 -9.65 -18.83 -18.38
CA ASP A 61 -10.05 -19.86 -19.34
C ASP A 61 -8.85 -20.24 -20.23
N GLY A 62 -7.91 -20.99 -19.66
CA GLY A 62 -6.88 -21.71 -20.41
C GLY A 62 -7.30 -23.16 -20.51
N GLY A 63 -8.14 -23.47 -21.50
CA GLY A 63 -8.83 -24.75 -21.63
C GLY A 63 -7.91 -25.98 -21.62
N PRO A 64 -8.41 -27.15 -21.14
CA PRO A 64 -7.70 -28.41 -21.28
C PRO A 64 -8.11 -29.07 -22.59
N GLN A 65 -7.18 -29.42 -23.48
CA GLN A 65 -7.34 -30.66 -24.24
C GLN A 65 -6.06 -31.15 -24.89
N GLN A 66 -5.68 -32.37 -24.50
CA GLN A 66 -5.17 -33.50 -25.30
C GLN A 66 -4.32 -33.15 -26.54
N GLY A 67 -3.10 -33.65 -26.66
CA GLY A 67 -2.83 -35.09 -26.67
C GLY A 67 -2.77 -35.55 -28.13
N GLY A 68 -1.61 -36.05 -28.56
CA GLY A 68 -1.44 -36.53 -29.93
C GLY A 68 0.02 -36.71 -30.27
N ASP A 69 0.59 -37.78 -29.73
CA ASP A 69 1.75 -38.44 -30.30
C ASP A 69 1.49 -38.66 -31.80
N GLY A 70 2.29 -38.01 -32.63
CA GLY A 70 2.15 -37.96 -34.08
C GLY A 70 3.49 -38.20 -34.73
N THR A 71 4.06 -39.38 -34.45
CA THR A 71 4.93 -40.07 -35.40
C THR A 71 4.35 -39.96 -36.83
N LEU A 72 5.15 -39.50 -37.79
CA LEU A 72 5.58 -40.29 -38.96
C LEU A 72 6.56 -39.46 -39.84
N PRO A 73 7.43 -40.13 -40.62
CA PRO A 73 8.72 -39.62 -41.09
C PRO A 73 8.76 -39.37 -42.61
N LEU A 74 9.97 -38.99 -43.09
CA LEU A 74 10.48 -38.99 -44.47
C LEU A 74 10.07 -37.84 -45.40
N GLY A 75 11.10 -37.21 -45.98
CA GLY A 75 11.00 -36.30 -47.11
C GLY A 75 12.38 -35.86 -47.59
N GLN A 76 13.11 -36.81 -48.18
CA GLN A 76 14.35 -36.60 -48.93
C GLN A 76 14.06 -35.77 -50.20
N GLY A 77 14.90 -34.80 -50.52
CA GLY A 77 14.84 -33.96 -51.73
C GLY A 77 15.86 -32.85 -51.72
#